data_AF-D3D5G5-F1
#
_entry.id   AF-D3D5G5-F1
#
_cell.length_a   1.000
_cell.length_b   1.000
_cell.length_c   1.000
_cell.angle_alpha   90.00
_cell.angle_beta   90.00
_cell.angle_gamma   90.00
#
_symmetry.space_group_name_H-M   'P 1'
#
loop_
_entity.id
_entity.type
_entity.pdbx_description
1 polymer ?
#
loop_
_entity_poly.entity_id
_entity_poly.type
_entity_poly.pdbx_seq_one_letter_code
_entity_poly.pdbx_strand_id
1 'polypeptide(L)'
;MDGAPPLSVQIAETKAATVALFRRDGASLRQMQEAWPAFFAQIDQAARRPILAGAGSVLIRQTDAVLGAVAVSGGLPQQDDECAEAGLAVLTS
;
A
#
# COMPACT_ATOMS: atom_id res chain seq x y z
N MET A 1 4.64 14.75 -6.64
CA MET A 1 5.65 15.62 -7.27
C MET A 1 4.99 16.33 -8.44
N ASP A 2 5.52 17.48 -8.85
CA ASP A 2 5.03 18.15 -10.06
C ASP A 2 5.13 17.20 -11.27
N GLY A 3 4.10 17.18 -12.12
CA GLY A 3 4.02 16.28 -13.27
C GLY A 3 3.53 14.85 -12.98
N ALA A 4 3.30 14.47 -11.72
CA ALA A 4 2.66 13.19 -11.41
C ALA A 4 1.19 13.17 -11.84
N PRO A 5 0.61 12.00 -12.20
CA PRO A 5 -0.81 11.90 -12.51
C PRO A 5 -1.67 12.45 -11.35
N PRO A 6 -2.69 13.30 -11.59
CA PRO A 6 -3.44 13.94 -10.51
C PRO A 6 -4.06 12.98 -9.49
N LEU A 7 -4.45 11.78 -9.93
CA LEU A 7 -5.05 10.74 -9.07
C LEU A 7 -4.02 10.02 -8.18
N SER A 8 -2.72 10.14 -8.48
CA SER A 8 -1.65 9.41 -7.77
C SER A 8 -1.61 9.70 -6.27
N VAL A 9 -1.91 10.93 -5.84
CA VAL A 9 -1.95 11.29 -4.42
C VAL A 9 -3.01 10.49 -3.67
N GLN A 10 -4.21 10.40 -4.22
CA GLN A 10 -5.32 9.67 -3.60
C GLN A 10 -5.04 8.15 -3.61
N ILE A 11 -4.45 7.64 -4.69
CA ILE A 11 -4.06 6.23 -4.79
C ILE A 11 -3.01 5.89 -3.74
N ALA A 12 -1.95 6.69 -3.62
CA ALA A 12 -0.87 6.47 -2.66
C ALA A 12 -1.42 6.48 -1.21
N GLU A 13 -2.21 7.49 -0.84
CA GLU A 13 -2.83 7.55 0.49
C GLU A 13 -3.73 6.34 0.77
N THR A 14 -4.53 5.92 -0.21
CA THR A 14 -5.45 4.78 -0.07
C THR A 14 -4.69 3.46 0.07
N LYS A 15 -3.63 3.25 -0.73
CA LYS A 15 -2.74 2.09 -0.60
C LYS A 15 -2.08 2.04 0.78
N ALA A 16 -1.50 3.14 1.26
CA ALA A 16 -0.85 3.21 2.56
C ALA A 16 -1.83 2.89 3.71
N ALA A 17 -3.02 3.50 3.68
CA ALA A 17 -4.07 3.21 4.66
C ALA A 17 -4.52 1.74 4.61
N THR A 18 -4.59 1.16 3.41
CA THR A 18 -4.95 -0.25 3.21
C THR A 18 -3.92 -1.18 3.85
N VAL A 19 -2.64 -1.07 3.51
CA VAL A 19 -1.61 -1.96 4.11
C VAL A 19 -1.52 -1.79 5.63
N ALA A 20 -1.69 -0.57 6.14
CA ALA A 20 -1.74 -0.30 7.58
C ALA A 20 -2.93 -0.97 8.27
N LEU A 21 -4.13 -0.88 7.68
CA LEU A 21 -5.36 -1.49 8.19
C LEU A 21 -5.22 -3.01 8.32
N PHE A 22 -4.71 -3.66 7.27
CA PHE A 22 -4.61 -5.11 7.21
C PHE A 22 -3.34 -5.67 7.87
N ARG A 23 -2.36 -4.80 8.20
CA ARG A 23 -1.03 -5.19 8.69
C ARG A 23 -0.36 -6.22 7.79
N ARG A 24 -0.51 -6.03 6.48
CA ARG A 24 0.13 -6.83 5.41
C ARG A 24 0.69 -5.91 4.34
N ASP A 25 1.85 -6.27 3.80
CA ASP A 25 2.46 -5.55 2.68
C ASP A 25 1.61 -5.67 1.40
N GLY A 26 1.80 -4.74 0.47
CA GLY A 26 0.97 -4.62 -0.74
C GLY A 26 0.92 -5.89 -1.59
N ALA A 27 2.04 -6.60 -1.72
CA ALA A 27 2.11 -7.86 -2.46
C ALA A 27 1.26 -8.97 -1.80
N SER A 28 1.30 -9.07 -0.46
CA SER A 28 0.49 -10.04 0.29
C SER A 28 -1.01 -9.72 0.18
N LEU A 29 -1.39 -8.45 0.15
CA LEU A 29 -2.78 -8.05 -0.06
C LEU A 29 -3.27 -8.34 -1.48
N ARG A 30 -2.43 -8.16 -2.51
CA ARG A 30 -2.79 -8.57 -3.87
C ARG A 30 -3.08 -10.06 -3.95
N GLN A 31 -2.21 -10.89 -3.37
CA GLN A 31 -2.43 -12.33 -3.29
C GLN A 31 -3.72 -12.69 -2.53
N MET A 32 -4.01 -11.99 -1.43
CA MET A 32 -5.27 -12.19 -0.69
C MET A 32 -6.49 -11.78 -1.52
N GLN A 33 -6.42 -10.68 -2.27
CA GLN A 33 -7.49 -10.22 -3.14
C GLN A 33 -7.77 -11.21 -4.27
N GLU A 34 -6.73 -11.77 -4.87
CA GLU A 34 -6.83 -12.81 -5.90
C GLU A 34 -7.43 -14.11 -5.37
N ALA A 35 -7.04 -14.52 -4.15
CA ALA A 35 -7.55 -15.74 -3.52
C ALA A 35 -8.99 -15.60 -3.01
N TRP A 36 -9.39 -14.41 -2.55
CA TRP A 36 -10.68 -14.17 -1.87
C TRP A 36 -11.40 -12.91 -2.41
N PRO A 37 -11.71 -12.83 -3.71
CA PRO A 37 -12.21 -11.60 -4.34
C PRO A 37 -13.56 -11.14 -3.76
N ALA A 38 -14.47 -12.08 -3.48
CA ALA A 38 -15.77 -11.75 -2.88
C ALA A 38 -15.63 -11.16 -1.47
N PHE A 39 -14.69 -11.67 -0.68
CA PHE A 39 -14.41 -11.16 0.65
C PHE A 39 -13.81 -9.74 0.59
N PHE A 40 -12.89 -9.49 -0.34
CA PHE A 40 -12.34 -8.15 -0.56
C PHE A 40 -13.41 -7.14 -0.94
N ALA A 41 -14.34 -7.51 -1.83
CA ALA A 41 -15.47 -6.66 -2.19
C ALA A 41 -16.37 -6.34 -0.98
N GLN A 42 -16.62 -7.32 -0.11
CA GLN A 42 -17.39 -7.09 1.12
C GLN A 42 -16.67 -6.15 2.09
N ILE A 43 -15.36 -6.31 2.28
CA ILE A 43 -14.59 -5.41 3.14
C ILE A 43 -14.58 -3.98 2.58
N ASP A 44 -14.38 -3.83 1.27
CA ASP A 44 -14.38 -2.51 0.63
C ASP A 44 -15.71 -1.76 0.85
N GLN A 45 -16.85 -2.46 0.80
CA GLN A 45 -18.17 -1.89 1.12
C GLN A 45 -18.35 -1.57 2.61
N ALA A 46 -17.70 -2.34 3.51
CA ALA A 46 -17.81 -2.14 4.95
C ALA A 46 -16.85 -1.07 5.49
N ALA A 47 -15.74 -0.81 4.79
CA ALA A 47 -14.72 0.13 5.21
C ALA A 47 -15.22 1.59 5.05
N ARG A 48 -14.81 2.46 5.99
CA ARG A 48 -15.14 3.90 5.93
C ARG A 48 -14.36 4.65 4.84
N ARG A 49 -13.29 4.04 4.34
CA ARG A 49 -12.45 4.56 3.25
C ARG A 49 -12.25 3.41 2.25
N PRO A 50 -12.09 3.73 0.96
CA PRO A 50 -11.80 2.71 -0.05
C PRO A 50 -10.60 1.84 0.33
N ILE A 51 -10.63 0.57 -0.05
CA ILE A 51 -9.53 -0.36 0.11
C ILE A 51 -8.86 -0.57 -1.26
N LEU A 52 -7.54 -0.44 -1.29
CA LEU A 52 -6.77 -0.58 -2.52
C LEU A 52 -5.47 -1.36 -2.26
N ALA A 53 -5.46 -2.62 -2.69
CA ALA A 53 -4.23 -3.41 -2.74
C ALA A 53 -3.44 -3.05 -4.01
N GLY A 54 -2.11 -2.91 -3.89
CA GLY A 54 -1.31 -2.50 -5.04
C GLY A 54 0.18 -2.47 -4.76
N ALA A 55 0.97 -2.41 -5.84
CA ALA A 55 2.42 -2.24 -5.78
C ALA A 55 2.79 -0.88 -5.18
N GLY A 56 4.03 -0.74 -4.75
CA GLY A 56 4.57 0.40 -4.04
C GLY A 56 3.88 0.63 -2.71
N SER A 57 3.56 -0.40 -1.94
CA SER A 57 3.01 -0.23 -0.59
C SER A 57 3.62 -1.22 0.38
N VAL A 58 4.25 -0.71 1.43
CA VAL A 58 5.04 -1.48 2.40
C VAL A 58 4.78 -0.99 3.81
N LEU A 59 4.92 -1.89 4.77
CA LEU A 59 4.79 -1.59 6.19
C LEU A 59 6.09 -1.05 6.77
N ILE A 60 5.95 -0.05 7.62
CA ILE A 60 7.03 0.43 8.47
C ILE A 60 6.98 -0.39 9.76
N ARG A 61 8.05 -1.13 10.03
CA ARG A 61 8.14 -2.03 11.19
C ARG A 61 9.35 -1.68 12.05
N GLN A 62 9.21 -1.85 13.35
CA GLN A 62 10.32 -1.81 14.29
C GLN A 62 10.18 -3.01 15.22
N THR A 63 11.18 -3.90 15.19
CA THR A 63 11.14 -5.18 15.91
C THR A 63 9.85 -5.95 15.52
N ASP A 64 8.94 -6.21 16.47
CA ASP A 64 7.69 -6.93 16.25
C ASP A 64 6.47 -6.01 16.06
N ALA A 65 6.66 -4.69 16.05
CA ALA A 65 5.59 -3.72 15.95
C ALA A 65 5.46 -3.14 14.53
N VAL A 66 4.22 -3.07 14.03
CA VAL A 66 3.87 -2.26 12.85
C VAL A 66 3.65 -0.82 13.33
N LEU A 67 4.54 0.08 12.91
CA LEU A 67 4.48 1.51 13.27
C LEU A 67 3.63 2.33 12.29
N GLY A 68 3.50 1.85 11.06
CA GLY A 68 2.75 2.53 10.01
C GLY A 68 2.97 1.89 8.66
N ALA A 69 2.76 2.69 7.61
CA ALA A 69 2.92 2.28 6.24
C ALA A 69 3.36 3.44 5.36
N VAL A 70 4.02 3.11 4.26
CA VAL A 70 4.30 4.04 3.17
C VAL A 70 3.77 3.44 1.88
N ALA A 71 3.28 4.31 0.98
CA ALA A 71 2.95 3.89 -0.36
C ALA A 71 3.30 4.97 -1.39
N VAL A 72 3.59 4.51 -2.60
CA VAL A 72 3.95 5.30 -3.77
C VAL A 72 2.95 5.01 -4.88
N SER A 73 2.65 6.06 -5.65
CA SER A 73 1.91 5.95 -6.88
C SER A 73 2.36 7.06 -7.82
N GLY A 74 2.45 6.73 -9.11
CA GLY A 74 2.71 7.69 -10.18
C GLY A 74 3.61 7.14 -11.28
N GLY A 75 4.33 6.06 -11.03
CA GLY A 75 5.11 5.32 -12.02
C GLY A 75 4.45 4.00 -12.43
N LEU A 76 5.26 3.14 -13.05
CA LEU A 76 4.95 1.73 -13.24
C LEU A 76 4.97 1.00 -11.88
N PRO A 77 4.24 -0.12 -11.73
CA PRO A 77 4.21 -0.89 -10.48
C PRO A 77 5.59 -1.18 -9.88
N GLN A 78 6.57 -1.56 -10.71
CA GLN A 78 7.93 -1.85 -10.27
C GLN A 78 8.66 -0.59 -9.78
N GLN A 79 8.44 0.55 -10.43
CA GLN A 79 9.03 1.83 -10.01
C GLN A 79 8.43 2.31 -8.68
N ASP A 80 7.12 2.09 -8.49
CA ASP A 80 6.44 2.39 -7.23
C ASP A 80 7.00 1.48 -6.10
N ASP A 81 7.23 0.18 -6.36
CA ASP A 81 7.87 -0.76 -5.42
C ASP A 81 9.30 -0.30 -5.06
N GLU A 82 10.17 -0.05 -6.06
CA GLU A 82 11.56 0.41 -5.88
C GLU A 82 11.62 1.71 -5.06
N CYS A 83 10.73 2.66 -5.32
CA CYS A 83 10.67 3.92 -4.58
C CYS A 83 10.24 3.73 -3.13
N ALA A 84 9.23 2.89 -2.88
CA ALA A 84 8.76 2.58 -1.53
C ALA A 84 9.85 1.87 -0.71
N GLU A 85 10.55 0.91 -1.30
CA GLU A 85 11.66 0.18 -0.67
C GLU A 85 12.85 1.11 -0.36
N ALA A 86 13.23 1.99 -1.29
CA ALA A 86 14.28 2.98 -1.07
C ALA A 86 13.94 3.92 0.11
N GLY A 87 12.67 4.34 0.23
CA GLY A 87 12.21 5.15 1.35
C GLY A 87 12.15 4.39 2.68
N LEU A 88 11.87 3.09 2.67
CA LEU A 88 11.88 2.28 3.88
C LEU A 88 13.31 1.98 4.36
N ALA A 89 14.26 1.80 3.44
CA ALA A 89 15.64 1.43 3.74
C ALA A 89 16.33 2.40 4.71
N VAL A 90 16.02 3.70 4.64
CA VAL A 90 16.59 4.73 5.53
C VAL A 90 16.08 4.66 6.98
N LEU A 91 15.02 3.90 7.25
CA LEU A 91 14.50 3.65 8.59
C LEU A 91 15.08 2.37 9.22
N THR A 92 15.76 1.56 8.42
CA THR A 92 16.32 0.25 8.81
C THR A 92 17.85 0.24 8.90
N SER A 93 18.52 1.32 8.49
CA SER A 93 19.96 1.56 8.62
C SER A 93 20.33 2.19 9.95
#